data_AF-A0A2H8TM88-F1
#
_entry.id   AF-A0A2H8TM88-F1
#
_cell.length_a   1.000
_cell.length_b   1.000
_cell.length_c   1.000
_cell.angle_alpha   90.00
_cell.angle_beta   90.00
_cell.angle_gamma   90.00
#
_symmetry.space_group_name_H-M   'P 1'
#
loop_
_entity.id
_entity.type
_entity.pdbx_description
1 polymer ?
#
loop_
_entity_poly.entity_id
_entity_poly.type
_entity_poly.pdbx_seq_one_letter_code
_entity_poly.pdbx_strand_id
1 'polypeptide(L)'
;MLGRLPPCVIDVGTGYTKLGFAPNKEPQMIIPSAIAIKESAKVGDQTVRRLTKGVEDLDFYIGDEAFDAKGYSIKYPVRHGLIEDWDLMERFLEHCIFKYLRAEPEDHHFLLTEPPLNTPENREYTAGK
;
A
#
# COMPACT_ATOMS: atom_id res chain seq x y z
N MET A 1 -20.15 25.70 -7.93
CA MET A 1 -18.84 25.04 -7.80
C MET A 1 -19.09 23.73 -7.08
N LEU A 2 -18.94 22.60 -7.76
CA LEU A 2 -18.79 21.32 -7.06
C LEU A 2 -17.53 21.45 -6.20
N GLY A 3 -17.69 21.43 -4.88
CA GLY A 3 -16.55 21.47 -3.96
C GLY A 3 -15.67 20.26 -4.21
N ARG A 4 -14.36 20.45 -4.18
CA ARG A 4 -13.38 19.36 -4.30
C ARG A 4 -13.69 18.27 -3.26
N LEU A 5 -13.58 17.00 -3.65
CA LEU A 5 -13.80 15.89 -2.73
C LEU A 5 -12.81 15.96 -1.55
N PRO A 6 -13.19 15.42 -0.37
CA PRO A 6 -12.35 15.57 0.82
C PRO A 6 -10.99 14.89 0.65
N PRO A 7 -9.87 15.47 1.12
CA PRO A 7 -8.56 14.85 1.02
C PRO A 7 -8.50 13.48 1.71
N CYS A 8 -7.80 12.52 1.09
CA CYS A 8 -7.42 11.26 1.69
C CYS A 8 -6.23 11.48 2.63
N VAL A 9 -6.28 10.88 3.81
CA VAL A 9 -5.18 10.87 4.78
C VAL A 9 -4.76 9.42 4.98
N ILE A 10 -3.48 9.13 4.74
CA ILE A 10 -2.90 7.79 4.92
C ILE A 10 -1.62 7.92 5.75
N ASP A 11 -1.67 7.40 6.98
CA ASP A 11 -0.54 7.33 7.91
C ASP A 11 -0.01 5.89 7.96
N VAL A 12 1.07 5.61 7.23
CA VAL A 12 1.67 4.27 7.13
C VAL A 12 2.73 4.09 8.21
N GLY A 13 2.35 3.49 9.33
CA GLY A 13 3.28 3.14 10.39
C GLY A 13 3.94 1.77 10.17
N THR A 14 4.99 1.44 10.93
CA THR A 14 5.63 0.11 10.89
C THR A 14 4.69 -1.03 11.30
N GLY A 15 3.81 -0.79 12.27
CA GLY A 15 2.87 -1.82 12.73
C GLY A 15 1.50 -1.71 12.08
N TYR A 16 0.96 -0.50 12.01
CA TYR A 16 -0.40 -0.24 11.55
C TYR A 16 -0.46 0.98 10.65
N THR A 17 -1.28 0.87 9.61
CA THR A 17 -1.67 1.96 8.73
C THR A 17 -3.03 2.48 9.15
N LYS A 18 -3.14 3.79 9.29
CA LYS A 18 -4.38 4.48 9.61
C LYS A 18 -4.79 5.28 8.39
N LEU A 19 -6.02 5.12 7.93
CA LEU A 19 -6.49 5.79 6.72
C LEU A 19 -7.93 6.27 6.84
N GLY A 20 -8.23 7.35 6.12
CA GLY A 20 -9.54 7.97 6.07
C GLY A 20 -9.56 9.25 5.24
N PHE A 21 -10.61 10.03 5.41
CA PHE A 21 -10.85 11.30 4.74
C PHE A 21 -10.87 12.43 5.78
N ALA A 22 -10.24 13.55 5.46
CA ALA A 22 -10.38 14.77 6.25
C ALA A 22 -11.83 15.32 6.13
N PRO A 23 -12.37 16.03 7.14
CA PRO A 23 -11.78 16.36 8.43
C PRO A 23 -12.23 15.41 9.56
N ASN A 24 -12.44 14.12 9.27
CA ASN A 24 -12.91 13.19 10.29
C ASN A 24 -11.97 13.17 11.50
N LYS A 25 -12.56 13.11 12.71
CA LYS A 25 -11.80 13.17 13.98
C LYS A 25 -10.96 11.91 14.24
N GLU A 26 -11.37 10.79 13.65
CA GLU A 26 -10.75 9.48 13.82
C GLU A 26 -10.52 8.86 12.45
N PRO A 27 -9.47 8.02 12.28
CA PRO A 27 -9.29 7.27 11.05
C PRO A 27 -10.49 6.34 10.85
N GLN A 28 -10.92 6.18 9.60
CA GLN A 28 -12.03 5.28 9.30
C GLN A 28 -11.59 3.82 9.32
N MET A 29 -10.32 3.56 9.06
CA MET A 29 -9.75 2.23 9.15
C MET A 29 -8.35 2.29 9.77
N ILE A 30 -8.05 1.26 10.56
CA ILE A 30 -6.72 0.98 11.08
C ILE A 30 -6.46 -0.48 10.73
N ILE A 31 -5.46 -0.71 9.88
CA ILE A 31 -5.11 -2.05 9.39
C ILE A 31 -3.65 -2.35 9.70
N PRO A 32 -3.25 -3.62 9.89
CA PRO A 32 -1.85 -3.99 9.93
C PRO A 32 -1.10 -3.50 8.68
N SER A 33 0.11 -2.95 8.85
CA SER A 33 0.98 -2.56 7.72
C SER A 33 1.71 -3.75 7.12
N ALA A 34 0.93 -4.78 6.77
CA ALA A 34 1.40 -6.06 6.27
C ALA A 34 0.85 -6.33 4.88
N ILE A 35 1.66 -6.99 4.05
CA ILE A 35 1.31 -7.48 2.72
C ILE A 35 1.70 -8.95 2.62
N ALA A 36 0.76 -9.80 2.21
CA ALA A 36 0.98 -11.21 1.95
C ALA A 36 1.14 -11.43 0.44
N ILE A 37 2.31 -11.89 0.04
CA ILE A 37 2.65 -12.16 -1.36
C ILE A 37 2.92 -13.64 -1.57
N LYS A 38 2.61 -14.15 -2.75
CA LYS A 38 2.94 -15.52 -3.12
C LYS A 38 4.42 -15.58 -3.52
N GLU A 39 5.21 -16.37 -2.80
CA GLU A 39 6.58 -16.64 -3.24
C GLU A 39 6.51 -17.60 -4.43
N SER A 40 6.58 -17.04 -5.65
CA SER A 40 6.59 -17.84 -6.87
C SER A 40 7.78 -18.80 -6.85
N ALA A 41 7.52 -20.11 -6.81
CA ALA A 41 8.57 -21.12 -6.96
C ALA A 41 9.30 -20.86 -8.28
N LYS A 42 10.63 -20.73 -8.23
CA LYS A 42 11.45 -20.41 -9.41
C LYS A 42 11.47 -21.53 -10.48
N VAL A 43 10.63 -22.55 -10.38
CA VAL A 43 10.62 -23.73 -11.25
C VAL A 43 9.47 -23.63 -12.26
N GLY A 44 9.77 -23.20 -13.48
CA GLY A 44 8.80 -23.13 -14.57
C GLY A 44 9.29 -22.35 -15.79
N ASP A 45 8.83 -22.77 -16.97
CA ASP A 45 9.21 -22.26 -18.29
C ASP A 45 9.01 -20.73 -18.42
N GLN A 46 10.04 -20.02 -18.89
CA GLN A 46 10.07 -18.55 -18.91
C GLN A 46 9.00 -17.93 -19.81
N THR A 47 8.47 -18.70 -20.76
CA THR A 47 7.43 -18.32 -21.71
C THR A 47 6.06 -18.14 -21.04
N VAL A 48 5.73 -18.98 -20.05
CA VAL A 48 4.45 -18.88 -19.30
C VAL A 48 4.46 -17.68 -18.34
N ARG A 49 5.61 -17.38 -17.72
CA ARG A 49 5.77 -16.23 -16.81
C ARG A 49 5.43 -14.88 -17.43
N ARG A 50 5.67 -14.69 -18.73
CA ARG A 50 5.36 -13.40 -19.40
C ARG A 50 3.86 -13.18 -19.59
N LEU A 51 3.09 -14.25 -19.74
CA LEU A 51 1.63 -14.20 -19.87
C LEU A 51 0.92 -14.07 -18.52
N THR A 52 1.48 -14.67 -17.45
CA THR A 52 0.87 -14.64 -16.10
C THR A 52 1.32 -13.46 -15.24
N LYS A 53 2.39 -12.75 -15.61
CA LYS A 53 2.98 -11.65 -14.81
C LYS A 53 1.94 -10.62 -14.36
N GLY A 54 1.04 -10.20 -15.24
CA GLY A 54 0.02 -9.20 -14.92
C GLY A 54 -1.05 -9.68 -13.93
N VAL A 55 -1.28 -10.99 -13.83
CA VAL A 55 -2.21 -11.59 -12.86
C VAL A 55 -1.50 -11.88 -11.53
N GLU A 56 -0.24 -12.29 -11.59
CA GLU A 56 0.61 -12.52 -10.40
C GLU A 56 0.88 -11.21 -9.63
N ASP A 57 1.01 -10.08 -10.31
CA ASP A 57 1.20 -8.77 -9.66
C ASP A 57 -0.03 -8.32 -8.84
N LEU A 58 -1.22 -8.88 -9.13
CA LEU A 58 -2.46 -8.63 -8.40
C LEU A 58 -2.78 -9.71 -7.34
N ASP A 59 -2.01 -10.80 -7.27
CA ASP A 59 -2.22 -11.92 -6.34
C ASP A 59 -1.55 -11.65 -4.98
N PHE A 60 -2.11 -10.70 -4.23
CA PHE A 60 -1.66 -10.35 -2.88
C PHE A 60 -2.81 -9.88 -1.99
N TYR A 61 -2.59 -9.93 -0.68
CA TYR A 61 -3.52 -9.44 0.35
C TYR A 61 -2.80 -8.44 1.26
N ILE A 62 -3.53 -7.47 1.82
CA ILE A 62 -2.98 -6.52 2.79
C ILE A 62 -3.83 -6.48 4.07
N GLY A 63 -3.30 -5.85 5.12
CA GLY A 63 -4.04 -5.68 6.37
C GLY A 63 -4.30 -7.01 7.07
N ASP A 64 -5.48 -7.15 7.66
CA ASP A 64 -5.86 -8.39 8.38
C ASP A 64 -5.91 -9.60 7.43
N GLU A 65 -6.36 -9.40 6.18
CA GLU A 65 -6.44 -10.46 5.18
C GLU A 65 -5.07 -11.07 4.83
N ALA A 66 -3.99 -10.30 5.02
CA ALA A 66 -2.63 -10.83 4.83
C ALA A 66 -2.32 -11.98 5.80
N PHE A 67 -2.88 -11.98 7.00
CA PHE A 67 -2.65 -13.02 8.00
C PHE A 67 -3.50 -14.27 7.78
N ASP A 68 -4.63 -14.14 7.07
CA ASP A 68 -5.53 -15.25 6.74
C ASP A 68 -5.13 -15.97 5.44
N ALA A 69 -4.27 -15.35 4.63
CA ALA A 69 -3.84 -15.86 3.33
C ALA A 69 -2.88 -17.08 3.44
N LYS A 70 -3.44 -18.28 3.46
CA LYS A 70 -2.67 -19.54 3.51
C LYS A 70 -1.81 -19.73 2.25
N GLY A 71 -0.53 -20.06 2.44
CA GLY A 71 0.41 -20.29 1.35
C GLY A 71 1.06 -19.01 0.80
N TYR A 72 0.83 -17.87 1.45
CA TYR A 72 1.48 -16.60 1.16
C TYR A 72 2.52 -16.29 2.24
N SER A 73 3.54 -15.53 1.87
CA SER A 73 4.54 -15.00 2.78
C SER A 73 4.17 -13.58 3.19
N ILE A 74 4.05 -13.36 4.50
CA ILE A 74 3.80 -12.03 5.06
C ILE A 74 5.09 -11.22 5.04
N LYS A 75 5.01 -10.01 4.47
CA LYS A 75 6.09 -9.01 4.40
C LYS A 75 5.57 -7.69 4.95
N TYR A 76 6.50 -6.79 5.26
CA TYR A 76 6.21 -5.45 5.78
C TYR A 76 6.96 -4.43 4.92
N PRO A 77 6.26 -3.53 4.20
CA PRO A 77 6.92 -2.54 3.34
C PRO A 77 7.69 -1.48 4.14
N VAL A 78 7.30 -1.26 5.41
CA VAL A 78 7.89 -0.27 6.31
C VAL A 78 8.53 -0.93 7.51
N ARG A 79 9.79 -0.60 7.82
CA ARG A 79 10.49 -1.03 9.03
C ARG A 79 11.24 0.15 9.65
N HIS A 80 11.18 0.24 10.98
CA HIS A 80 11.75 1.37 11.73
C HIS A 80 11.28 2.76 11.23
N GLY A 81 10.04 2.84 10.74
CA GLY A 81 9.43 4.04 10.17
C GLY A 81 9.79 4.34 8.72
N LEU A 82 10.78 3.64 8.13
CA LEU A 82 11.24 3.88 6.77
C LEU A 82 10.71 2.80 5.81
N ILE A 83 10.45 3.18 4.56
CA ILE A 83 10.10 2.24 3.50
C ILE A 83 11.36 1.46 3.13
N GLU A 84 11.32 0.13 3.32
CA GLU A 84 12.43 -0.78 2.94
C GLU A 84 12.21 -1.43 1.57
N ASP A 85 10.94 -1.57 1.14
CA ASP A 85 10.58 -2.18 -0.14
C ASP A 85 9.50 -1.33 -0.83
N TRP A 86 9.90 -0.63 -1.89
CA TRP A 86 9.06 0.29 -2.63
C TRP A 86 8.02 -0.41 -3.51
N ASP A 87 8.34 -1.57 -4.06
CA ASP A 87 7.39 -2.34 -4.88
C ASP A 87 6.25 -2.86 -4.00
N LEU A 88 6.56 -3.30 -2.79
CA LEU A 88 5.55 -3.67 -1.80
C LEU A 88 4.75 -2.47 -1.29
N MET A 89 5.41 -1.32 -1.10
CA MET A 89 4.75 -0.10 -0.65
C MET A 89 3.75 0.42 -1.68
N GLU A 90 4.11 0.42 -2.97
CA GLU A 90 3.24 0.84 -4.08
C GLU A 90 1.98 -0.04 -4.12
N ARG A 91 2.14 -1.37 -4.14
CA ARG A 91 1.02 -2.33 -4.08
C ARG A 91 0.15 -2.13 -2.84
N PHE A 92 0.76 -1.86 -1.69
CA PHE A 92 0.05 -1.64 -0.44
C PHE A 92 -0.80 -0.36 -0.48
N LEU A 93 -0.25 0.75 -0.99
CA LEU A 93 -0.96 2.02 -1.14
C LEU A 93 -2.09 1.93 -2.17
N GLU A 94 -1.87 1.30 -3.33
CA GLU A 94 -2.92 1.06 -4.32
C GLU A 94 -4.12 0.35 -3.68
N HIS A 95 -3.85 -0.72 -2.92
CA HIS A 95 -4.91 -1.47 -2.25
C HIS A 95 -5.61 -0.61 -1.17
N CYS A 96 -4.88 0.23 -0.42
CA CYS A 96 -5.47 1.20 0.51
C CYS A 96 -6.43 2.17 -0.20
N ILE A 97 -6.06 2.67 -1.37
CA ILE A 97 -6.83 3.66 -2.13
C ILE A 97 -8.08 3.01 -2.74
N PHE A 98 -7.92 1.94 -3.51
CA PHE A 98 -9.00 1.38 -4.31
C PHE A 98 -9.94 0.47 -3.52
N LYS A 99 -9.42 -0.35 -2.59
CA LYS A 99 -10.26 -1.30 -1.83
C LYS A 99 -10.85 -0.69 -0.58
N TYR A 100 -10.00 -0.05 0.23
CA TYR A 100 -10.38 0.41 1.55
C TYR A 100 -11.04 1.80 1.48
N LEU A 101 -10.36 2.81 0.93
CA LEU A 101 -10.93 4.15 0.79
C LEU A 101 -12.00 4.23 -0.31
N ARG A 102 -11.88 3.39 -1.34
CA ARG A 102 -12.71 3.42 -2.56
C ARG A 102 -12.70 4.81 -3.20
N ALA A 103 -11.53 5.43 -3.23
CA ALA A 103 -11.32 6.77 -3.76
C ALA A 103 -10.77 6.69 -5.19
N GLU A 104 -11.24 7.59 -6.05
CA GLU A 104 -10.61 7.86 -7.34
C GLU A 104 -9.42 8.81 -7.10
N PRO A 105 -8.15 8.36 -7.23
CA PRO A 105 -7.00 9.17 -6.83
C PRO A 105 -6.93 10.53 -7.54
N GLU A 106 -7.45 10.65 -8.77
CA GLU A 106 -7.46 11.91 -9.53
C GLU A 106 -8.41 12.98 -8.92
N ASP A 107 -9.44 12.55 -8.18
CA ASP A 107 -10.44 13.47 -7.62
C ASP A 107 -10.08 13.98 -6.21
N HIS A 108 -9.08 13.35 -5.56
CA HIS A 108 -8.70 13.61 -4.17
C HIS A 108 -7.30 14.19 -4.05
N HIS A 109 -7.07 15.06 -3.07
CA HIS A 109 -5.70 15.30 -2.59
C HIS A 109 -5.31 14.19 -1.61
N PHE A 110 -4.02 13.92 -1.51
CA PHE A 110 -3.46 12.99 -0.53
C PHE A 110 -2.57 13.70 0.47
N LEU A 111 -2.74 13.36 1.75
CA LEU A 111 -1.82 13.67 2.82
C LEU A 111 -1.22 12.35 3.31
N LEU A 112 0.09 12.20 3.10
CA LEU A 112 0.90 11.08 3.57
C LEU A 112 1.79 11.53 4.72
N THR A 113 2.18 10.60 5.59
CA THR A 113 3.09 10.86 6.72
C THR A 113 4.47 10.25 6.45
N GLU A 114 5.49 10.80 7.11
CA GLU A 114 6.86 10.28 7.07
C GLU A 114 7.50 10.37 8.47
N PRO A 115 8.49 9.52 8.78
CA PRO A 115 9.18 9.59 10.06
C PRO A 115 10.12 10.81 10.14
N PRO A 116 10.50 11.22 11.36
CA PRO A 116 11.62 12.13 11.54
C PRO A 116 12.86 11.57 10.85
N LEU A 117 13.59 12.45 10.14
CA LEU A 117 14.82 12.10 9.39
C LEU A 117 14.60 11.24 8.14
N ASN A 118 13.40 11.22 7.56
CA ASN A 118 13.22 10.69 6.20
C ASN A 118 14.05 11.50 5.20
N THR A 119 14.69 10.82 4.26
CA THR A 119 15.57 11.48 3.29
C THR A 119 14.75 12.19 2.21
N PRO A 120 15.26 13.28 1.61
CA PRO A 120 14.61 13.93 0.47
C PRO A 120 14.35 12.98 -0.70
N GLU A 121 15.26 12.04 -0.96
CA GLU A 121 15.13 11.06 -2.04
C GLU A 121 13.91 10.14 -1.83
N ASN A 122 13.65 9.72 -0.59
CA ASN A 122 12.46 8.93 -0.26
C ASN A 122 11.16 9.75 -0.46
N ARG A 123 11.19 11.06 -0.16
CA ARG A 123 10.05 11.95 -0.45
C ARG A 123 9.79 12.06 -1.94
N GLU A 124 10.85 12.23 -2.73
CA GLU A 124 10.76 12.31 -4.18
C GLU A 124 10.23 11.01 -4.78
N TYR A 125 10.70 9.86 -4.30
CA TYR A 125 10.20 8.56 -4.74
C TYR A 125 8.72 8.37 -4.39
N THR A 126 8.30 8.82 -3.20
CA THR A 126 6.89 8.81 -2.78
C THR A 126 6.01 9.73 -3.64
N ALA A 127 6.56 10.84 -4.13
CA ALA A 127 5.82 11.79 -4.97
C ALA A 127 5.83 11.45 -6.46
N GLY A 128 6.80 10.65 -6.92
CA GLY A 128 7.04 10.34 -8.34
C GLY A 128 6.48 9.00 -8.81
N LYS A 129 5.88 8.21 -7.91
CA LYS A 129 5.12 6.99 -8.18
C LYS A 129 3.64 7.28 -8.04
#